data_AF-A0A6A5HE91-F1
#
_entry.id   AF-A0A6A5HE91-F1
#
_cell.length_a   1.000
_cell.length_b   1.000
_cell.length_c   1.000
_cell.angle_alpha   90.00
_cell.angle_beta   90.00
_cell.angle_gamma   90.00
#
_symmetry.space_group_name_H-M   'P 1'
#
loop_
_entity.id
_entity.type
_entity.pdbx_description
1 polymer ?
#
loop_
_entity_poly.entity_id
_entity_poly.type
_entity_poly.pdbx_seq_one_letter_code
_entity_poly.pdbx_strand_id
1 'polypeptide(L)'
;MSRQICFVFALFMISFLLLDQVHSAPHHNKKHAACQYRLFKTLNTLCNKMGDLETIKATAARCCKENCDLTEMYSACTLNPNNGSDESTESY
;
A
#
# COMPACT_ATOMS: atom_id res chain seq x y z
N MET A 1 -8.12 -37.75 10.27
CA MET A 1 -7.17 -36.92 9.50
C MET A 1 -7.71 -35.53 9.16
N SER A 2 -8.97 -35.36 8.73
CA SER A 2 -9.52 -34.02 8.37
C SER A 2 -9.52 -32.98 9.49
N ARG A 3 -9.77 -33.35 10.76
CA ARG A 3 -9.76 -32.39 11.89
C ARG A 3 -8.39 -31.72 12.10
N GLN A 4 -7.29 -32.45 11.91
CA GLN A 4 -5.95 -31.87 12.06
C GLN A 4 -5.63 -30.91 10.90
N ILE A 5 -6.03 -31.26 9.67
CA ILE A 5 -5.84 -30.40 8.50
C ILE A 5 -6.59 -29.08 8.67
N CYS A 6 -7.83 -29.11 9.16
CA CYS A 6 -8.60 -27.90 9.45
C CYS A 6 -7.92 -27.01 10.50
N PHE A 7 -7.33 -27.59 11.56
CA PHE A 7 -6.62 -26.84 12.58
C PHE A 7 -5.36 -26.15 12.04
N VAL A 8 -4.60 -26.82 11.19
CA VAL A 8 -3.40 -26.25 10.55
C VAL A 8 -3.79 -25.09 9.61
N PHE A 9 -4.83 -25.26 8.79
CA PHE A 9 -5.33 -24.20 7.93
C PHE A 9 -5.85 -23.00 8.73
N ALA A 10 -6.58 -23.23 9.83
CA ALA A 10 -7.08 -22.17 10.68
C ALA A 10 -5.91 -21.37 11.31
N LEU A 11 -4.88 -22.04 11.82
CA LEU A 11 -3.69 -21.38 12.37
C LEU A 11 -2.93 -20.59 11.30
N PHE A 12 -2.84 -21.12 10.08
CA PHE A 12 -2.22 -20.45 8.96
C PHE A 12 -2.99 -19.16 8.63
N MET A 13 -4.31 -19.24 8.45
CA MET A 13 -5.16 -18.07 8.18
C MET A 13 -5.11 -17.02 9.30
N ILE A 14 -5.12 -17.45 10.57
CA ILE A 14 -4.95 -16.54 11.72
C ILE A 14 -3.58 -15.85 11.68
N SER A 15 -2.53 -16.56 11.27
CA SER A 15 -1.19 -15.97 11.12
C SER A 15 -1.16 -14.92 10.01
N PHE A 16 -1.85 -15.15 8.88
CA PHE A 16 -2.00 -14.13 7.83
C PHE A 16 -2.78 -12.91 8.32
N LEU A 17 -3.86 -13.11 9.08
CA LEU A 17 -4.63 -12.00 9.66
C LEU A 17 -3.80 -11.19 10.67
N LEU A 18 -2.94 -11.83 11.45
CA LEU A 18 -2.02 -11.13 12.36
C LEU A 18 -0.91 -10.37 11.62
N LEU A 19 -0.43 -10.90 10.49
CA LEU A 19 0.50 -10.20 9.59
C LEU A 19 -0.17 -9.05 8.81
N ASP A 20 -1.48 -9.13 8.59
CA ASP A 20 -2.26 -8.03 8.05
C ASP A 20 -2.40 -6.89 9.08
N GLN A 21 -2.55 -7.23 10.37
CA GLN A 21 -2.58 -6.22 11.45
C GLN A 21 -1.25 -5.49 11.72
N VAL A 22 -0.08 -6.02 11.30
CA VAL A 22 1.15 -5.20 11.28
C VAL A 22 1.17 -4.18 10.14
N HIS A 23 0.29 -4.32 9.15
CA HIS A 23 0.10 -3.37 8.05
C HIS A 23 -1.13 -2.47 8.21
N SER A 24 -2.14 -2.88 8.99
CA SER A 24 -3.41 -2.15 9.16
C SER A 24 -3.78 -1.98 10.64
N ALA A 25 -3.19 -0.99 11.35
CA ALA A 25 -3.89 -0.18 12.37
C ALA A 25 -2.98 0.89 13.01
N PRO A 26 -3.53 2.09 13.33
CA PRO A 26 -2.77 3.31 13.54
C PRO A 26 -2.55 3.57 15.04
N HIS A 27 -1.30 3.62 15.50
CA HIS A 27 -0.98 4.39 16.70
C HIS A 27 0.52 4.72 16.77
N HIS A 28 0.80 6.01 16.91
CA HIS A 28 2.09 6.66 17.20
C HIS A 28 2.98 7.05 16.01
N ASN A 29 3.05 8.36 15.78
CA ASN A 29 3.90 9.19 14.88
C ASN A 29 5.27 8.63 14.44
N LYS A 30 5.95 7.78 15.24
CA LYS A 30 7.24 7.19 14.88
C LYS A 30 7.14 6.07 13.83
N LYS A 31 6.00 5.38 13.75
CA LYS A 31 5.79 4.30 12.76
C LYS A 31 5.50 4.83 11.34
N HIS A 32 4.98 6.05 11.20
CA HIS A 32 4.66 6.63 9.89
C HIS A 32 5.91 6.82 9.02
N ALA A 33 7.03 7.26 9.59
CA ALA A 33 8.28 7.40 8.83
C ALA A 33 8.81 6.04 8.32
N ALA A 34 8.74 5.00 9.14
CA ALA A 34 9.18 3.65 8.76
C ALA A 34 8.27 3.03 7.69
N CYS A 35 6.96 3.23 7.82
CA CYS A 35 5.98 2.77 6.85
C CYS A 35 6.13 3.53 5.52
N GLN A 36 6.21 4.86 5.54
CA GLN A 36 6.50 5.68 4.36
C GLN A 36 7.76 5.23 3.62
N TYR A 37 8.86 5.01 4.35
CA TYR A 37 10.11 4.58 3.74
C TYR A 37 10.00 3.20 3.08
N ARG A 38 9.37 2.23 3.74
CA ARG A 38 9.16 0.89 3.18
C ARG A 38 8.26 0.94 1.95
N LEU A 39 7.17 1.67 2.02
CA LEU A 39 6.17 1.78 0.96
C LEU A 39 6.76 2.51 -0.25
N PHE A 40 7.52 3.59 -0.05
CA PHE A 40 8.29 4.27 -1.09
C PHE A 40 9.28 3.32 -1.77
N LYS A 41 10.06 2.56 -1.00
CA LYS A 41 11.04 1.62 -1.57
C LYS A 41 10.36 0.53 -2.41
N THR A 42 9.24 -0.01 -1.91
CA THR A 42 8.45 -1.01 -2.63
C THR A 42 7.88 -0.44 -3.91
N LEU A 43 7.23 0.72 -3.85
CA LEU A 43 6.69 1.43 -5.02
C LEU A 43 7.77 1.75 -6.04
N ASN A 44 8.89 2.35 -5.63
CA ASN A 44 9.99 2.69 -6.53
C ASN A 44 10.58 1.44 -7.24
N THR A 45 10.56 0.30 -6.55
CA THR A 45 10.95 -0.99 -7.14
C THR A 45 9.88 -1.52 -8.10
N LEU A 46 8.61 -1.47 -7.70
CA LEU A 46 7.46 -1.91 -8.50
C LEU A 46 7.31 -1.10 -9.79
N CYS A 47 7.51 0.21 -9.71
CA CYS A 47 7.52 1.08 -10.86
C CYS A 47 8.77 0.90 -11.73
N ASN A 48 9.76 0.10 -11.32
CA ASN A 48 11.02 -0.10 -12.03
C ASN A 48 11.71 1.23 -12.41
N LYS A 49 11.74 2.20 -11.47
CA LYS A 49 12.21 3.58 -11.69
C LYS A 49 11.43 4.39 -12.76
N MET A 50 10.26 3.91 -13.18
CA MET A 50 9.29 4.68 -13.96
C MET A 50 8.41 5.51 -13.00
N GLY A 51 7.78 6.55 -13.52
CA GLY A 51 6.98 7.47 -12.72
C GLY A 51 7.81 8.54 -12.01
N ASP A 52 7.13 9.56 -11.51
CA ASP A 52 7.75 10.68 -10.83
C ASP A 52 8.04 10.37 -9.35
N LEU A 53 9.24 10.72 -8.91
CA LEU A 53 9.73 10.36 -7.58
C LEU A 53 8.94 11.05 -6.46
N GLU A 54 8.51 12.29 -6.69
CA GLU A 54 7.69 13.05 -5.74
C GLU A 54 6.28 12.46 -5.65
N THR A 55 5.70 12.07 -6.78
CA THR A 55 4.39 11.41 -6.85
C THR A 55 4.40 10.06 -6.11
N ILE A 56 5.45 9.26 -6.32
CA ILE A 56 5.64 7.98 -5.62
C ILE A 56 5.80 8.19 -4.10
N LYS A 57 6.55 9.21 -3.69
CA LYS A 57 6.76 9.55 -2.28
C LYS A 57 5.49 10.08 -1.61
N ALA A 58 4.73 10.93 -2.30
CA ALA A 58 3.44 11.44 -1.83
C ALA A 58 2.42 10.30 -1.67
N THR A 59 2.38 9.38 -2.64
CA THR A 59 1.53 8.19 -2.59
C THR A 59 1.91 7.30 -1.39
N ALA A 60 3.20 7.05 -1.17
CA ALA A 60 3.67 6.33 0.01
C ALA A 60 3.25 6.99 1.33
N ALA A 61 3.29 8.33 1.40
CA ALA A 61 2.84 9.10 2.56
C ALA A 61 1.34 8.98 2.81
N ARG A 62 0.53 9.14 1.77
CA ARG A 62 -0.93 9.02 1.84
C ARG A 62 -1.34 7.59 2.20
N CYS A 63 -0.81 6.59 1.51
CA CYS A 63 -1.17 5.19 1.74
C CYS A 63 -0.76 4.66 3.10
N CYS A 64 0.28 5.25 3.69
CA CYS A 64 0.66 4.95 5.07
C CYS A 64 -0.29 5.56 6.12
N LYS A 65 -1.09 6.56 5.73
CA LYS A 65 -2.07 7.23 6.60
C LYS A 65 -3.47 6.69 6.40
N GLU A 66 -3.86 6.43 5.16
CA GLU A 66 -5.24 6.20 4.75
C GLU A 66 -5.50 4.76 4.28
N ASN A 67 -4.50 3.87 4.34
CA ASN A 67 -4.55 2.48 3.85
C ASN A 67 -5.01 2.40 2.38
N CYS A 68 -4.06 2.36 1.45
CA CYS A 68 -4.36 2.14 0.03
C CYS A 68 -4.33 0.66 -0.33
N ASP A 69 -5.11 0.30 -1.34
CA ASP A 69 -4.99 -0.95 -2.09
C ASP A 69 -3.90 -0.87 -3.18
N LEU A 70 -3.51 -2.04 -3.70
CA LEU A 70 -2.39 -2.17 -4.64
C LEU A 70 -2.61 -1.36 -5.93
N THR A 71 -3.84 -1.27 -6.42
CA THR A 71 -4.17 -0.52 -7.65
C THR A 71 -3.82 0.96 -7.50
N GLU A 72 -4.19 1.55 -6.36
CA GLU A 72 -3.91 2.94 -6.02
C GLU A 72 -2.42 3.22 -5.79
N MET A 73 -1.68 2.21 -5.32
CA MET A 73 -0.22 2.28 -5.28
C MET A 73 0.37 2.26 -6.71
N TYR A 74 -0.10 1.37 -7.58
CA TYR A 74 0.43 1.23 -8.95
C TYR A 74 0.13 2.43 -9.86
N SER A 75 -0.96 3.16 -9.63
CA SER A 75 -1.24 4.37 -10.41
C SER A 75 -0.15 5.43 -10.26
N ALA A 76 0.60 5.45 -9.14
CA ALA A 76 1.73 6.36 -8.97
C ALA A 76 2.90 6.09 -9.92
N CYS A 77 3.00 4.87 -10.49
CA CYS A 77 4.03 4.52 -11.46
C CYS A 77 3.74 5.10 -12.86
N THR A 78 2.47 5.39 -13.17
CA THR A 78 2.03 5.87 -14.49
C THR A 78 1.69 7.35 -14.47
N LEU A 79 1.39 7.92 -13.31
CA LEU A 79 1.14 9.34 -13.13
C LEU A 79 2.43 10.14 -13.31
N ASN A 80 2.50 10.88 -14.41
CA ASN A 80 3.44 11.98 -14.59
C ASN A 80 2.75 13.25 -14.07
N PRO A 81 3.34 14.01 -13.13
CA PRO A 81 2.74 15.22 -12.57
C PRO A 81 2.42 16.29 -13.61
N ASN A 82 2.98 16.19 -14.82
CA ASN A 82 2.64 17.08 -15.94
C ASN A 82 1.28 16.79 -16.63
N ASN A 83 0.57 15.71 -16.27
CA ASN A 83 -0.68 15.31 -16.94
C ASN A 83 -1.90 15.22 -15.99
N GLY A 84 -1.82 15.72 -14.75
CA GLY A 84 -2.77 15.36 -13.69
C GLY A 84 -3.50 16.51 -12.99
N SER A 85 -3.52 17.73 -13.54
CA SER A 85 -4.32 18.81 -12.94
C SER A 85 -5.77 18.86 -13.42
N ASP A 86 -6.16 18.14 -14.48
CA ASP A 86 -7.52 18.21 -15.01
C ASP A 86 -7.95 16.85 -15.58
N GLU A 87 -8.77 16.09 -14.84
CA GLU A 87 -9.96 15.38 -15.35
C GLU A 87 -10.60 14.57 -14.21
N SER A 88 -11.22 15.29 -13.28
CA SER A 88 -12.41 14.78 -12.57
C SER A 88 -13.55 15.72 -12.93
N THR A 89 -14.08 15.59 -14.15
CA THR A 89 -15.41 16.14 -14.46
C THR A 89 -16.42 15.01 -14.29
N GLU A 90 -17.25 15.20 -13.27
CA GLU A 90 -18.45 14.43 -12.95
C GLU A 90 -19.29 14.14 -14.20
N SER A 91 -19.72 12.88 -14.38
CA SER A 91 -20.81 12.53 -15.29
C SER A 91 -22.05 12.28 -14.45
N TYR A 92 -23.05 13.15 -14.62
CA TYR A 92 -24.43 12.96 -14.17
C TYR A 92 -25.30 12.67 -15.40
#